data_AF-A0A355A7J9-F1
#
_entry.id   AF-A0A355A7J9-F1
#
_cell.length_a   1.000
_cell.length_b   1.000
_cell.length_c   1.000
_cell.angle_alpha   90.00
_cell.angle_beta   90.00
_cell.angle_gamma   90.00
#
_symmetry.space_group_name_H-M   'P 1'
#
loop_
_entity.id
_entity.type
_entity.pdbx_description
1 polymer ?
#
loop_
_entity_poly.entity_id
_entity_poly.type
_entity_poly.pdbx_seq_one_letter_code
_entity_poly.pdbx_strand_id
1 'polypeptide(L)'
;MAGFLILLWGLLEGIFNRWVDDGEGFIRFYTNDKQNYGSRFWTWNDMILKPTDYVEAQVKKISGNPNWGYGIIFCLQEQEDKQFYGVLLDTTGYYLILKAAGNTWTYDLAGQKKWYHSANLYTGYNTINTIKVVPSSEKPSTFIVYFNGKEETEFSDSAYSGGKFGFIATVGDAEDEDFPNKPVDIRFKPLHFKTPKQVGTTPQNFMTNSSQLKN
;
A
#
# COMPACT_ATOMS: atom_id res chain seq x y z
N MET A 1 -9.15 41.55 -30.91
CA MET A 1 -9.06 40.14 -31.32
C MET A 1 -8.23 39.41 -30.28
N ALA A 2 -8.88 38.54 -29.50
CA ALA A 2 -8.23 37.70 -28.51
C ALA A 2 -7.53 36.53 -29.22
N GLY A 3 -6.20 36.51 -29.15
CA GLY A 3 -5.38 35.40 -29.64
C GLY A 3 -4.95 34.54 -28.47
N PHE A 4 -5.51 33.34 -28.42
CA PHE A 4 -5.14 32.25 -27.52
C PHE A 4 -3.62 32.02 -27.51
N LEU A 5 -2.98 32.16 -26.35
CA LEU A 5 -1.67 31.60 -26.08
C LEU A 5 -1.75 30.75 -24.80
N ILE A 6 -2.30 29.56 -24.93
CA ILE A 6 -2.13 28.48 -23.94
C ILE A 6 -1.64 27.28 -24.73
N LEU A 7 -0.32 27.20 -24.91
CA LEU A 7 0.39 26.03 -25.39
C LEU A 7 1.88 26.24 -25.10
N LEU A 8 2.30 25.85 -23.89
CA LEU A 8 3.57 25.17 -23.60
C LEU A 8 3.70 25.02 -22.07
N TRP A 9 2.99 24.04 -21.50
CA TRP A 9 3.31 23.48 -20.18
C TRP A 9 3.51 21.96 -20.25
N GLY A 10 3.67 21.42 -21.47
CA GLY A 10 3.76 19.98 -21.72
C GLY A 10 5.17 19.41 -21.87
N LEU A 11 6.23 20.15 -21.55
CA LEU A 11 7.60 19.75 -21.87
C LEU A 11 8.63 20.32 -20.88
N LEU A 12 8.44 20.00 -19.60
CA LEU A 12 9.43 20.05 -18.52
C LEU A 12 8.71 19.51 -17.29
N GLU A 13 9.07 18.29 -16.87
CA GLU A 13 8.85 17.65 -15.54
C GLU A 13 8.75 16.12 -15.76
N GLY A 14 9.90 15.48 -15.98
CA GLY A 14 10.04 14.02 -16.04
C GLY A 14 9.87 13.31 -14.70
N ILE A 15 9.00 13.83 -13.82
CA ILE A 15 8.61 13.21 -12.56
C ILE A 15 7.13 13.53 -12.36
N PHE A 16 6.24 12.85 -13.10
CA PHE A 16 4.89 12.67 -12.59
C PHE A 16 5.03 11.91 -11.27
N ASN A 17 4.88 12.60 -10.14
CA ASN A 17 4.87 11.96 -8.84
C ASN A 17 3.77 10.89 -8.89
N ARG A 18 4.14 9.60 -8.86
CA ARG A 18 3.16 8.51 -9.04
C ARG A 18 2.17 8.46 -7.89
N TRP A 19 2.52 9.09 -6.78
CA TRP A 19 1.74 9.27 -5.57
C TRP A 19 1.29 10.72 -5.47
N VAL A 20 -0.01 10.97 -5.58
CA VAL A 20 -0.60 12.32 -5.50
C VAL A 20 -1.80 12.33 -4.59
N ASP A 21 -2.03 13.43 -3.88
CA ASP A 21 -3.33 13.66 -3.24
C ASP A 21 -4.41 13.76 -4.34
N ASP A 22 -5.55 13.08 -4.15
CA ASP A 22 -6.65 13.10 -5.11
C ASP A 22 -7.70 14.18 -4.85
N GLY A 23 -7.54 14.98 -3.79
CA GLY A 23 -8.46 16.03 -3.35
C GLY A 23 -9.66 15.52 -2.54
N GLU A 24 -9.82 14.19 -2.39
CA GLU A 24 -10.91 13.54 -1.65
C GLU A 24 -10.42 12.89 -0.34
N GLY A 25 -9.19 13.22 0.05
CA GLY A 25 -8.52 12.66 1.22
C GLY A 25 -7.96 11.25 0.99
N PHE A 26 -7.77 10.85 -0.27
CA PHE A 26 -6.97 9.67 -0.62
C PHE A 26 -5.68 10.10 -1.32
N ILE A 27 -4.66 9.25 -1.17
CA ILE A 27 -3.47 9.24 -1.97
C ILE A 27 -3.72 8.31 -3.15
N ARG A 28 -3.54 8.82 -4.35
CA ARG A 28 -3.61 8.11 -5.62
C ARG A 28 -2.25 7.57 -6.01
N PHE A 29 -2.20 6.28 -6.30
CA PHE A 29 -1.17 5.70 -7.15
C PHE A 29 -1.71 5.57 -8.59
N TYR A 30 -0.94 6.01 -9.58
CA TYR A 30 -1.32 5.88 -10.99
C TYR A 30 -0.12 5.53 -11.89
N THR A 31 -0.33 4.59 -12.82
CA THR A 31 0.59 4.35 -13.94
C THR A 31 -0.13 3.67 -15.11
N ASN A 32 0.24 4.06 -16.32
CA ASN A 32 -0.04 3.36 -17.58
C ASN A 32 1.24 3.15 -18.42
N ASP A 33 2.42 3.35 -17.81
CA ASP A 33 3.70 3.23 -18.49
C ASP A 33 4.16 1.77 -18.49
N LYS A 34 4.39 1.24 -19.70
CA LYS A 34 4.84 -0.13 -19.97
C LYS A 34 6.20 -0.44 -19.34
N GLN A 35 7.02 0.56 -19.03
CA GLN A 35 8.28 0.33 -18.32
C GLN A 35 8.07 -0.21 -16.90
N ASN A 36 6.88 0.00 -16.32
CA ASN A 36 6.53 -0.39 -14.96
C ASN A 36 5.92 -1.79 -14.86
N TYR A 37 5.80 -2.55 -15.95
CA TYR A 37 5.39 -3.96 -15.87
C TYR A 37 6.29 -4.73 -14.88
N GLY A 38 5.67 -5.62 -14.11
CA GLY A 38 6.32 -6.45 -13.09
C GLY A 38 6.92 -5.66 -11.92
N SER A 39 6.53 -4.40 -11.73
CA SER A 39 7.09 -3.54 -10.67
C SER A 39 6.21 -3.46 -9.44
N ARG A 40 6.86 -3.33 -8.28
CA ARG A 40 6.24 -2.94 -7.01
C ARG A 40 6.69 -1.54 -6.64
N PHE A 41 5.76 -0.74 -6.13
CA PHE A 41 5.99 0.62 -5.67
C PHE A 41 5.50 0.72 -4.25
N TRP A 42 6.29 1.36 -3.39
CA TRP A 42 5.83 1.70 -2.07
C TRP A 42 6.20 3.13 -1.72
N THR A 43 5.42 3.69 -0.81
CA THR A 43 5.54 5.07 -0.34
C THR A 43 5.24 5.08 1.14
N TRP A 44 5.81 6.00 1.92
CA TRP A 44 5.65 6.00 3.38
C TRP A 44 5.69 7.40 3.99
N ASN A 45 5.16 7.48 5.21
CA ASN A 45 5.21 8.64 6.07
C ASN A 45 6.47 8.59 6.95
N ASP A 46 7.04 9.75 7.30
CA ASP A 46 8.21 9.83 8.19
C ASP A 46 7.89 9.61 9.68
N MET A 47 6.62 9.46 10.04
CA MET A 47 6.18 9.05 11.37
C MET A 47 6.70 7.65 11.69
N ILE A 48 7.40 7.55 12.81
CA ILE A 48 7.93 6.29 13.35
C ILE A 48 6.97 5.78 14.41
N LEU A 49 6.47 4.56 14.21
CA LEU A 49 5.55 3.86 15.10
C LEU A 49 6.34 2.99 16.07
N LYS A 50 5.88 2.92 17.33
CA LYS A 50 6.45 2.03 18.33
C LYS A 50 5.99 0.59 18.06
N PRO A 51 6.70 -0.43 18.59
CA PRO A 51 6.27 -1.83 18.47
C PRO A 51 4.87 -2.14 19.01
N THR A 52 4.29 -1.25 19.84
CA THR A 52 2.95 -1.38 20.41
C THR A 52 1.87 -0.65 19.62
N ASP A 53 2.24 0.16 18.63
CA ASP A 53 1.30 0.94 17.84
C ASP A 53 0.69 0.07 16.73
N TYR A 54 -0.54 0.39 16.33
CA TYR A 54 -1.22 -0.27 15.22
C TYR A 54 -1.27 0.65 13.99
N VAL A 55 -1.52 0.02 12.84
CA VAL A 55 -1.71 0.73 11.58
C VAL A 55 -3.09 0.42 11.03
N GLU A 56 -3.77 1.43 10.49
CA GLU A 56 -5.09 1.27 9.89
C GLU A 56 -5.27 2.22 8.70
N ALA A 57 -5.72 1.66 7.57
CA ALA A 57 -5.95 2.42 6.35
C ALA A 57 -7.08 1.84 5.50
N GLN A 58 -7.70 2.71 4.71
CA GLN A 58 -8.62 2.35 3.64
C GLN A 58 -7.89 2.26 2.31
N VAL A 59 -8.24 1.25 1.52
CA VAL A 59 -7.68 1.04 0.18
C VAL A 59 -8.79 0.67 -0.80
N LYS A 60 -8.65 1.10 -2.06
CA LYS A 60 -9.50 0.66 -3.18
C LYS A 60 -8.72 0.70 -4.50
N LYS A 61 -8.96 -0.26 -5.38
CA LYS A 61 -8.42 -0.26 -6.75
C LYS A 61 -9.50 0.19 -7.72
N ILE A 62 -9.23 1.24 -8.50
CA ILE A 62 -10.14 1.79 -9.51
C ILE A 62 -9.98 1.03 -10.83
N SER A 63 -8.75 0.72 -11.22
CA SER A 63 -8.44 -0.01 -12.46
C SER A 63 -7.08 -0.75 -12.40
N GLY A 64 -6.75 -1.47 -13.48
CA GLY A 64 -5.59 -2.39 -13.58
C GLY A 64 -6.00 -3.86 -13.44
N ASN A 65 -5.06 -4.79 -13.51
CA ASN A 65 -5.37 -6.22 -13.38
C ASN A 65 -6.00 -6.56 -12.00
N PRO A 66 -7.11 -7.34 -11.95
CA PRO A 66 -7.84 -7.61 -10.71
C PRO A 66 -7.09 -8.46 -9.69
N ASN A 67 -6.10 -9.26 -10.13
CA ASN A 67 -5.35 -10.23 -9.33
C ASN A 67 -4.04 -9.67 -8.76
N TRP A 68 -3.68 -8.43 -9.13
CA TRP A 68 -2.44 -7.80 -8.68
C TRP A 68 -2.66 -6.92 -7.45
N GLY A 69 -1.90 -7.23 -6.41
CA GLY A 69 -2.11 -6.76 -5.05
C GLY A 69 -1.82 -5.28 -4.82
N TYR A 70 -2.48 -4.76 -3.79
CA TYR A 70 -2.28 -3.42 -3.27
C TYR A 70 -2.63 -3.41 -1.79
N GLY A 71 -2.03 -2.52 -1.01
CA GLY A 71 -2.32 -2.46 0.42
C GLY A 71 -1.35 -1.59 1.20
N ILE A 72 -0.97 -2.07 2.38
CA ILE A 72 -0.15 -1.34 3.33
C ILE A 72 1.22 -1.98 3.54
N ILE A 73 2.20 -1.18 3.94
CA ILE A 73 3.46 -1.63 4.53
C ILE A 73 3.56 -1.13 5.97
N PHE A 74 4.25 -1.88 6.82
CA PHE A 74 4.46 -1.54 8.23
C PHE A 74 5.78 -2.11 8.73
N CYS A 75 6.23 -1.60 9.87
CA CYS A 75 7.55 -1.84 10.40
C CYS A 75 8.66 -1.57 9.37
N LEU A 76 8.51 -0.51 8.56
CA LEU A 76 9.56 -0.11 7.63
C LEU A 76 10.76 0.44 8.40
N GLN A 77 11.92 -0.17 8.23
CA GLN A 77 13.13 0.17 8.99
C GLN A 77 13.74 1.48 8.50
N GLU A 78 14.19 2.33 9.44
CA GLU A 78 14.65 3.70 9.12
C GLU A 78 15.89 3.74 8.22
N GLN A 79 16.77 2.76 8.37
CA GLN A 79 18.04 2.71 7.64
C GLN A 79 17.90 2.08 6.26
N GLU A 80 16.78 1.41 5.97
CA GLU A 80 16.57 0.67 4.73
C GLU A 80 15.12 0.75 4.27
N ASP A 81 14.90 1.34 3.09
CA ASP A 81 13.59 1.45 2.44
C ASP A 81 13.04 0.10 1.93
N LYS A 82 13.77 -1.00 2.12
CA LYS A 82 13.48 -2.35 1.61
C LYS A 82 13.35 -3.41 2.71
N GLN A 83 13.18 -2.98 3.95
CA GLN A 83 12.97 -3.87 5.09
C GLN A 83 11.65 -3.54 5.78
N PHE A 84 10.61 -4.34 5.51
CA PHE A 84 9.26 -4.11 6.02
C PHE A 84 8.41 -5.37 5.92
N TYR A 85 7.26 -5.34 6.59
CA TYR A 85 6.14 -6.23 6.30
C TYR A 85 5.08 -5.55 5.45
N GLY A 86 4.29 -6.34 4.72
CA GLY A 86 3.19 -5.84 3.92
C GLY A 86 1.97 -6.73 4.02
N VAL A 87 0.78 -6.11 3.99
CA VAL A 87 -0.49 -6.80 3.78
C VAL A 87 -1.08 -6.25 2.49
N LEU A 88 -1.19 -7.11 1.47
CA LEU A 88 -1.80 -6.76 0.19
C LEU A 88 -3.08 -7.55 0.02
N LEU A 89 -4.05 -6.91 -0.63
CA LEU A 89 -5.28 -7.53 -1.08
C LEU A 89 -5.44 -7.34 -2.59
N ASP A 90 -6.24 -8.17 -3.23
CA ASP A 90 -6.64 -8.02 -4.62
C ASP A 90 -8.13 -7.65 -4.72
N THR A 91 -8.66 -7.50 -5.94
CA THR A 91 -10.09 -7.18 -6.12
C THR A 91 -10.99 -8.42 -6.11
N THR A 92 -10.41 -9.62 -6.07
CA THR A 92 -11.13 -10.89 -6.14
C THR A 92 -11.41 -11.50 -4.76
N GLY A 93 -10.89 -10.88 -3.69
CA GLY A 93 -11.13 -11.29 -2.30
C GLY A 93 -9.98 -12.08 -1.69
N TYR A 94 -8.79 -12.03 -2.31
CA TYR A 94 -7.59 -12.66 -1.79
C TYR A 94 -6.66 -11.64 -1.13
N TYR A 95 -5.91 -12.08 -0.13
CA TYR A 95 -4.84 -11.33 0.50
C TYR A 95 -3.56 -12.14 0.62
N LEU A 96 -2.45 -11.43 0.82
CA LEU A 96 -1.15 -11.99 1.15
C LEU A 96 -0.51 -11.18 2.27
N ILE A 97 0.33 -11.84 3.06
CA ILE A 97 1.23 -11.20 4.01
C ILE A 97 2.66 -11.45 3.51
N LEU A 98 3.43 -10.39 3.35
CA LEU A 98 4.81 -10.46 2.88
C LEU A 98 5.80 -9.86 3.87
N LYS A 99 7.05 -10.30 3.75
CA LYS A 99 8.23 -9.66 4.33
C LYS A 99 9.19 -9.29 3.20
N ALA A 100 9.62 -8.05 3.15
CA ALA A 100 10.72 -7.58 2.32
C ALA A 100 12.01 -7.56 3.16
N ALA A 101 13.08 -8.15 2.66
CA ALA A 101 14.41 -8.11 3.23
C ALA A 101 15.42 -7.78 2.11
N GLY A 102 15.62 -6.49 1.86
CA GLY A 102 16.36 -6.01 0.70
C GLY A 102 15.60 -6.32 -0.59
N ASN A 103 16.20 -7.07 -1.51
CA ASN A 103 15.52 -7.47 -2.76
C ASN A 103 14.79 -8.82 -2.64
N THR A 104 14.81 -9.44 -1.45
CA THR A 104 14.18 -10.75 -1.20
C THR A 104 12.80 -10.58 -0.61
N TRP A 105 11.85 -11.39 -1.08
CA TRP A 105 10.46 -11.40 -0.61
C TRP A 105 10.08 -12.77 -0.05
N THR A 106 9.53 -12.78 1.16
CA THR A 106 8.95 -13.96 1.83
C THR A 106 7.42 -13.80 1.85
N TYR A 107 6.68 -14.88 1.58
CA TYR A 107 5.22 -14.83 1.37
C TYR A 107 4.43 -15.82 2.23
N ASP A 108 5.12 -16.64 3.01
CA ASP A 108 4.58 -17.78 3.77
C ASP A 108 4.48 -17.48 5.28
N LEU A 109 4.40 -16.19 5.65
CA LEU A 109 4.35 -15.75 7.05
C LEU A 109 3.13 -16.28 7.81
N ALA A 110 2.00 -16.46 7.12
CA ALA A 110 0.76 -17.00 7.69
C ALA A 110 0.50 -18.47 7.27
N GLY A 111 1.54 -19.19 6.84
CA GLY A 111 1.47 -20.59 6.38
C GLY A 111 1.94 -20.76 4.93
N GLN A 112 1.72 -21.94 4.35
CA GLN A 112 2.40 -22.36 3.12
C GLN A 112 1.88 -21.73 1.81
N LYS A 113 0.79 -20.94 1.83
CA LYS A 113 0.19 -20.36 0.63
C LYS A 113 0.64 -18.92 0.46
N LYS A 114 0.84 -18.48 -0.78
CA LYS A 114 1.11 -17.06 -1.08
C LYS A 114 -0.12 -16.17 -0.92
N TRP A 115 -1.28 -16.66 -1.35
CA TRP A 115 -2.53 -15.91 -1.35
C TRP A 115 -3.64 -16.71 -0.68
N TYR A 116 -4.43 -16.03 0.15
CA TYR A 116 -5.49 -16.60 0.97
C TYR A 116 -6.80 -15.89 0.64
N HIS A 117 -7.87 -16.66 0.45
CA HIS A 117 -9.21 -16.08 0.27
C HIS A 117 -9.76 -15.66 1.63
N SER A 118 -10.33 -14.46 1.73
CA SER A 118 -10.99 -13.95 2.93
C SER A 118 -12.46 -13.65 2.66
N ALA A 119 -13.35 -14.16 3.52
CA ALA A 119 -14.77 -13.79 3.51
C ALA A 119 -15.02 -12.38 4.11
N ASN A 120 -14.01 -11.77 4.72
CA ASN A 120 -14.09 -10.45 5.31
C ASN A 120 -13.74 -9.33 4.32
N LEU A 121 -13.19 -9.67 3.14
CA LEU A 121 -12.88 -8.72 2.07
C LEU A 121 -14.10 -8.48 1.16
N TYR A 122 -14.33 -7.22 0.84
CA TYR A 122 -15.28 -6.84 -0.19
C TYR A 122 -14.59 -6.89 -1.56
N THR A 123 -15.25 -7.47 -2.56
CA THR A 123 -14.70 -7.69 -3.91
C THR A 123 -15.13 -6.59 -4.89
N GLY A 124 -14.48 -6.58 -6.06
CA GLY A 124 -14.74 -5.64 -7.16
C GLY A 124 -13.90 -4.37 -7.12
N TYR A 125 -13.98 -3.61 -8.21
CA TYR A 125 -13.31 -2.31 -8.35
C TYR A 125 -14.05 -1.19 -7.63
N ASN A 126 -13.32 -0.16 -7.22
CA ASN A 126 -13.81 1.01 -6.48
C ASN A 126 -14.53 0.65 -5.16
N THR A 127 -14.33 -0.57 -4.68
CA THR A 127 -14.79 -1.04 -3.37
C THR A 127 -13.73 -0.72 -2.32
N ILE A 128 -14.14 -0.04 -1.24
CA ILE A 128 -13.23 0.31 -0.14
C ILE A 128 -13.13 -0.87 0.82
N ASN A 129 -11.91 -1.35 1.05
CA ASN A 129 -11.57 -2.24 2.16
C ASN A 129 -10.75 -1.48 3.20
N THR A 130 -10.97 -1.77 4.48
CA THR A 130 -10.11 -1.30 5.58
C THR A 130 -9.17 -2.41 6.00
N ILE A 131 -7.87 -2.13 5.97
CA ILE A 131 -6.83 -3.01 6.50
C ILE A 131 -6.36 -2.44 7.83
N LYS A 132 -6.32 -3.29 8.86
CA LYS A 132 -5.73 -2.95 10.16
C LYS A 132 -4.78 -4.04 10.60
N VAL A 133 -3.62 -3.65 11.13
CA VAL A 133 -2.65 -4.58 11.71
C VAL A 133 -2.32 -4.12 13.12
N VAL A 134 -2.51 -5.03 14.08
CA VAL A 134 -2.34 -4.77 15.52
C VAL A 134 -1.26 -5.71 16.06
N PRO A 135 -0.20 -5.20 16.70
CA PRO A 135 0.72 -6.04 17.47
C PRO A 135 -0.01 -6.72 18.63
N SER A 136 0.22 -8.02 18.85
CA SER A 136 -0.36 -8.74 19.98
C SER A 136 0.25 -8.24 21.29
N SER A 137 -0.61 -7.93 22.27
CA SER A 137 -0.17 -7.60 23.63
C SER A 137 0.26 -8.82 24.43
N GLU A 138 -0.11 -10.02 23.99
CA GLU A 138 0.12 -11.28 24.72
C GLU A 138 1.28 -12.08 24.15
N LYS A 139 1.52 -11.99 22.84
CA LYS A 139 2.54 -12.77 22.12
C LYS A 139 3.56 -11.81 21.48
N PRO A 140 4.79 -11.74 21.99
CA PRO A 140 5.84 -10.91 21.38
C PRO A 140 6.08 -11.30 19.91
N SER A 141 6.29 -10.30 19.04
CA SER A 141 6.53 -10.49 17.60
C SER A 141 5.37 -11.13 16.83
N THR A 142 4.16 -11.04 17.36
CA THR A 142 2.94 -11.50 16.71
C THR A 142 2.09 -10.31 16.28
N PHE A 143 1.53 -10.39 15.09
CA PHE A 143 0.62 -9.38 14.53
C PHE A 143 -0.71 -10.03 14.18
N ILE A 144 -1.80 -9.30 14.42
CA ILE A 144 -3.17 -9.69 14.09
C ILE A 144 -3.66 -8.76 12.98
N VAL A 145 -4.05 -9.35 11.85
CA VAL A 145 -4.62 -8.67 10.70
C VAL A 145 -6.13 -8.67 10.79
N TYR A 146 -6.73 -7.52 10.52
CA TYR A 146 -8.17 -7.33 10.44
C TYR A 146 -8.54 -6.75 9.07
N PHE A 147 -9.63 -7.25 8.52
CA PHE A 147 -10.27 -6.69 7.34
C PHE A 147 -11.67 -6.22 7.69
N ASN A 148 -11.98 -4.96 7.34
CA ASN A 148 -13.31 -4.37 7.54
C ASN A 148 -13.83 -4.53 8.99
N GLY A 149 -12.93 -4.36 9.96
CA GLY A 149 -13.23 -4.45 11.40
C GLY A 149 -13.33 -5.87 11.96
N LYS A 150 -13.15 -6.91 11.14
CA LYS A 150 -13.17 -8.32 11.57
C LYS A 150 -11.78 -8.91 11.57
N GLU A 151 -11.47 -9.70 12.60
CA GLU A 151 -10.21 -10.44 12.68
C GLU A 151 -10.12 -11.45 11.54
N GLU A 152 -8.95 -11.54 10.91
CA GLU A 152 -8.69 -12.43 9.78
C GLU A 152 -7.61 -13.46 10.10
N THR A 153 -6.42 -13.01 10.47
CA THR A 153 -5.25 -13.88 10.57
C THR A 153 -4.26 -13.32 11.58
N GLU A 154 -3.68 -14.23 12.36
CA GLU A 154 -2.53 -13.97 13.21
C GLU A 154 -1.27 -14.56 12.55
N PHE A 155 -0.16 -13.85 12.57
CA PHE A 155 1.14 -14.37 12.15
C PHE A 155 2.26 -13.87 13.07
N SER A 156 3.38 -14.60 13.13
CA SER A 156 4.52 -14.26 13.98
C SER A 156 5.83 -14.26 13.20
N ASP A 157 6.60 -13.19 13.33
CA ASP A 157 7.94 -13.04 12.78
C ASP A 157 8.65 -11.93 13.56
N SER A 158 9.91 -12.16 13.94
CA SER A 158 10.66 -11.26 14.81
C SER A 158 11.70 -10.42 14.08
N ALA A 159 11.66 -10.38 12.74
CA ALA A 159 12.64 -9.62 11.96
C ALA A 159 12.49 -8.11 12.18
N TYR A 160 11.25 -7.61 12.22
CA TYR A 160 10.97 -6.17 12.31
C TYR A 160 9.95 -5.88 13.42
N SER A 161 10.15 -4.79 14.16
CA SER A 161 9.20 -4.31 15.15
C SER A 161 9.27 -2.79 15.25
N GLY A 162 8.12 -2.13 15.25
CA GLY A 162 8.08 -0.68 15.08
C GLY A 162 8.72 -0.22 13.76
N GLY A 163 8.67 1.09 13.50
CA GLY A 163 9.18 1.69 12.27
C GLY A 163 8.11 2.47 11.53
N LYS A 164 8.40 2.80 10.27
CA LYS A 164 7.50 3.62 9.45
C LYS A 164 6.36 2.78 8.87
N PHE A 165 5.30 3.46 8.47
CA PHE A 165 4.12 2.89 7.81
C PHE A 165 3.93 3.51 6.43
N GLY A 166 3.36 2.72 5.52
CA GLY A 166 3.01 3.25 4.22
C GLY A 166 2.08 2.41 3.37
N PHE A 167 2.13 2.64 2.06
CA PHE A 167 1.31 1.98 1.06
C PHE A 167 2.17 1.27 0.03
N ILE A 168 1.61 0.22 -0.54
CA ILE A 168 2.24 -0.55 -1.62
C ILE A 168 1.24 -0.81 -2.74
N ALA A 169 1.72 -0.63 -3.97
CA ALA A 169 1.02 -0.90 -5.21
C ALA A 169 1.86 -1.84 -6.07
N THR A 170 1.21 -2.80 -6.72
CA THR A 170 1.87 -3.68 -7.69
C THR A 170 1.27 -3.48 -9.07
N VAL A 171 2.14 -3.56 -10.07
CA VAL A 171 1.80 -3.54 -11.50
C VAL A 171 2.12 -4.92 -12.04
N GLY A 172 1.16 -5.52 -12.74
CA GLY A 172 1.35 -6.84 -13.31
C GLY A 172 2.37 -6.90 -14.44
N ASP A 173 2.68 -8.12 -14.84
CA ASP A 173 3.56 -8.37 -15.98
C ASP A 173 2.89 -7.94 -17.29
N ALA A 174 3.65 -7.93 -18.39
CA ALA A 174 3.20 -7.34 -19.66
C ALA A 174 1.97 -8.04 -20.24
N GLU A 175 1.83 -9.34 -19.97
CA GLU A 175 0.70 -10.20 -20.35
C GLU A 175 -0.55 -9.95 -19.49
N ASP A 176 -0.39 -9.39 -18.30
CA ASP A 176 -1.46 -9.19 -17.32
C ASP A 176 -2.09 -7.81 -17.40
N GLU A 177 -1.35 -6.80 -17.87
CA GLU A 177 -1.77 -5.40 -17.87
C GLU A 177 -2.06 -4.86 -19.28
N ASP A 178 -3.24 -4.25 -19.45
CA ASP A 178 -3.69 -3.68 -20.73
C ASP A 178 -3.31 -2.19 -20.82
N PHE A 179 -2.01 -1.87 -20.81
CA PHE A 179 -1.55 -0.49 -20.98
C PHE A 179 -1.48 -0.08 -22.47
N PRO A 180 -1.88 1.17 -22.80
CA PRO A 180 -2.30 2.24 -21.90
C PRO A 180 -3.81 2.30 -21.60
N ASN A 181 -4.60 1.36 -22.12
CA ASN A 181 -6.07 1.41 -22.11
C ASN A 181 -6.67 1.27 -20.71
N LYS A 182 -6.09 0.41 -19.88
CA LYS A 182 -6.49 0.13 -18.51
C LYS A 182 -5.33 0.43 -17.55
N PRO A 183 -5.14 1.69 -17.13
CA PRO A 183 -4.09 2.05 -16.18
C PRO A 183 -4.24 1.30 -14.85
N VAL A 184 -3.14 1.12 -14.11
CA VAL A 184 -3.21 0.82 -12.68
C VAL A 184 -3.52 2.11 -11.95
N ASP A 185 -4.66 2.13 -11.27
CA ASP A 185 -5.16 3.28 -10.52
C ASP A 185 -5.69 2.80 -9.18
N ILE A 186 -5.05 3.23 -8.09
CA ILE A 186 -5.34 2.78 -6.72
C ILE A 186 -5.45 4.01 -5.80
N ARG A 187 -6.31 3.93 -4.78
CA ARG A 187 -6.49 4.97 -3.75
C ARG A 187 -6.21 4.39 -2.38
N PHE A 188 -5.52 5.17 -1.56
CA PHE A 188 -5.14 4.82 -0.19
C PHE A 188 -5.47 5.97 0.75
N LYS A 189 -6.04 5.70 1.91
CA LYS A 189 -6.36 6.72 2.91
C LYS A 189 -5.92 6.25 4.29
N PRO A 190 -4.97 6.94 4.93
CA PRO A 190 -4.60 6.61 6.29
C PRO A 190 -5.75 6.94 7.25
N LEU A 191 -6.06 6.04 8.19
CA LEU A 191 -7.11 6.27 9.18
C LEU A 191 -6.56 6.50 10.59
N HIS A 192 -5.59 5.71 11.05
CA HIS A 192 -5.05 5.83 12.41
C HIS A 192 -3.64 5.25 12.58
N PHE A 193 -2.89 5.86 13.52
CA PHE A 193 -1.49 5.54 13.81
C PHE A 193 -1.13 5.54 15.31
N LYS A 194 -2.09 5.72 16.23
CA LYS A 194 -1.81 5.86 17.67
C LYS A 194 -2.86 5.18 18.53
N THR A 195 -2.44 4.70 19.70
CA THR A 195 -3.32 4.32 20.83
C THR A 195 -4.31 5.47 21.12
N PRO A 196 -5.55 5.21 21.55
CA PRO A 196 -6.61 6.22 21.62
C PRO A 196 -6.35 7.22 22.75
N LYS A 197 -5.58 8.25 22.45
CA LYS A 197 -5.48 9.56 23.14
C LYS A 197 -4.50 10.38 22.32
N GLN A 198 -5.00 11.16 21.37
CA GLN A 198 -4.56 12.52 21.01
C GLN A 198 -5.24 12.89 19.68
N VAL A 199 -6.26 13.73 19.76
CA VAL A 199 -6.93 14.36 18.62
C VAL A 199 -6.12 15.60 18.24
N GLY A 200 -5.68 15.69 16.99
CA GLY A 200 -4.92 16.82 16.44
C GLY A 200 -4.97 16.84 14.92
N THR A 201 -5.35 17.99 14.37
CA THR A 201 -5.87 18.30 13.03
C THR A 201 -4.83 18.45 11.91
N THR A 202 -5.30 18.27 10.67
CA THR A 202 -4.77 18.68 9.33
C THR A 202 -4.14 17.56 8.50
N PRO A 203 -4.52 17.36 7.20
CA PRO A 203 -3.84 16.42 6.31
C PRO A 203 -2.43 16.95 6.04
N GLN A 204 -1.43 16.43 6.74
CA GLN A 204 -0.04 16.61 6.31
C GLN A 204 0.16 15.85 5.00
N ASN A 205 1.01 16.34 4.10
CA ASN A 205 1.45 15.59 2.91
C ASN A 205 1.87 14.18 3.34
N PHE A 206 0.97 13.21 3.17
CA PHE A 206 1.02 12.00 4.00
C PHE A 206 2.15 11.07 3.58
N MET A 207 2.70 11.22 2.38
CA MET A 207 3.79 10.39 1.86
C MET A 207 4.80 11.24 1.10
N THR A 208 5.99 11.40 1.68
CA THR A 208 7.08 12.23 1.17
C THR A 208 8.15 11.42 0.45
N ASN A 209 8.15 10.11 0.66
CA ASN A 209 9.20 9.21 0.19
C ASN A 209 8.58 8.03 -0.56
N SER A 210 9.22 7.59 -1.64
CA SER A 210 8.77 6.42 -2.40
C SER A 210 9.93 5.66 -3.00
N SER A 211 9.75 4.35 -3.16
CA SER A 211 10.72 3.45 -3.78
C SER A 211 10.03 2.47 -4.73
N GLN A 212 10.83 1.87 -5.60
CA GLN A 212 10.39 0.93 -6.62
C GLN A 212 11.34 -0.27 -6.63
N LEU A 213 10.77 -1.46 -6.86
CA LEU A 213 11.53 -2.64 -7.22
C LEU A 213 10.88 -3.30 -8.44
N LYS A 214 11.69 -3.62 -9.44
CA LYS A 214 11.27 -4.40 -10.60
C LYS A 214 11.63 -5.87 -10.35
N ASN A 215 10.68 -6.77 -10.61
CA ASN A 215 10.92 -8.22 -10.55
C ASN A 215 11.95 -8.67 -11.58
#